data_AF-A0A1Q7LGM4-F1
#
_entry.id   AF-A0A1Q7LGM4-F1
#
_cell.length_a   1.000
_cell.length_b   1.000
_cell.length_c   1.000
_cell.angle_alpha   90.00
_cell.angle_beta   90.00
_cell.angle_gamma   90.00
#
_symmetry.space_group_name_H-M   'P 1'
#
loop_
_entity.id
_entity.type
_entity.pdbx_description
1 polymer ?
#
loop_
_entity_poly.entity_id
_entity_poly.type
_entity_poly.pdbx_seq_one_letter_code
_entity_poly.pdbx_strand_id
1 'polypeptide(L)'
;MTGPSKPLGMSDFFALEAGEYLERLDGLLAQSNQPGADELVRLARALRGSALMANQQAIARAAAGLESLARAVLDGRRAWDAHTKQLAVRAVDDLKIFVRRAGAWTDADTAKAEALGQELDQVAGRPSAQIRAAEALGLDAGARAFVAREGAAIASALDRAAQALRANPLAHDPLQHVLRALQPLRGLAALADLPPLPDLLDGIERTIADLSRSGLEPPANVAELFQTAATAIARSARDVAERGRPDPEGAEFRRFAELLVQSMESEPGVVSIGALYYNDSGPHLVSRGVPVARPSTLGRLELVSHGEHLRQAADSLERAPSATQRELRAHTLGSTFRALANAGGGILADRVAEFAVAARDAVANGSAVGHAATFAAELRQVGDLLAASNAGDEDALAAALAPLVERVRSLGASGATHAPRASVPAAPPPPAPTPAPRAPTEAPDLAGSWAAYERLVQAGVGPASLQELVAVRDAPPQDALPIVDIRTLLVASAFDPTG
;
A
#
# COMPACT_ATOMS: atom_id res chain seq x y z
N MET A 1 -19.83 -74.15 6.51
CA MET A 1 -20.25 -73.10 7.46
C MET A 1 -19.36 -71.89 7.23
N THR A 2 -19.81 -70.96 6.39
CA THR A 2 -19.13 -69.69 6.13
C THR A 2 -19.44 -68.76 7.31
N GLY A 3 -18.43 -68.44 8.12
CA GLY A 3 -18.58 -67.57 9.28
C GLY A 3 -19.17 -66.21 8.88
N PRO A 4 -19.93 -65.55 9.76
CA PRO A 4 -20.55 -64.26 9.47
C PRO A 4 -19.47 -63.24 9.13
N SER A 5 -19.58 -62.67 7.93
CA SER A 5 -18.73 -61.60 7.41
C SER A 5 -18.69 -60.43 8.41
N LYS A 6 -17.49 -60.13 8.91
CA LYS A 6 -17.19 -58.97 9.75
C LYS A 6 -17.79 -57.72 9.07
N PRO A 7 -18.51 -56.84 9.80
CA PRO A 7 -19.07 -55.64 9.20
C PRO A 7 -17.93 -54.83 8.58
N LEU A 8 -18.04 -54.53 7.28
CA LEU A 8 -17.07 -53.73 6.52
C LEU A 8 -16.87 -52.41 7.24
N GLY A 9 -15.62 -52.04 7.51
CA GLY A 9 -15.32 -50.72 8.06
C GLY A 9 -15.62 -49.64 7.04
N MET A 10 -15.79 -48.38 7.48
CA MET A 10 -15.98 -47.25 6.56
C MET A 10 -14.86 -47.15 5.50
N SER A 11 -13.65 -47.58 5.83
CA SER A 11 -12.52 -47.66 4.90
C SER A 11 -12.70 -48.70 3.79
N ASP A 12 -13.29 -49.86 4.11
CA ASP A 12 -13.50 -50.95 3.15
C ASP A 12 -14.66 -50.61 2.21
N PHE A 13 -15.70 -49.97 2.75
CA PHE A 13 -16.80 -49.43 1.97
C PHE A 13 -16.33 -48.33 1.01
N PHE A 14 -15.50 -47.40 1.49
CA PHE A 14 -14.85 -46.40 0.66
C PHE A 14 -14.02 -47.04 -0.45
N ALA A 15 -13.17 -48.02 -0.13
CA ALA A 15 -12.32 -48.66 -1.13
C ALA A 15 -13.14 -49.35 -2.24
N LEU A 16 -14.27 -49.95 -1.89
CA LEU A 16 -15.19 -50.56 -2.83
C LEU A 16 -15.84 -49.52 -3.75
N GLU A 17 -16.47 -48.47 -3.19
CA GLU A 17 -17.12 -47.42 -3.98
C GLU A 17 -16.14 -46.62 -4.84
N ALA A 18 -15.01 -46.21 -4.25
CA ALA A 18 -13.97 -45.49 -4.96
C ALA A 18 -13.37 -46.34 -6.08
N GLY A 19 -13.25 -47.65 -5.87
CA GLY A 19 -12.86 -48.62 -6.89
C GLY A 19 -13.80 -48.61 -8.09
N GLU A 20 -15.12 -48.66 -7.87
CA GLU A 20 -16.09 -48.58 -8.97
C GLU A 20 -15.98 -47.28 -9.77
N TYR A 21 -15.85 -46.13 -9.09
CA TYR A 21 -15.69 -44.85 -9.78
C TYR A 21 -14.41 -44.81 -10.61
N LEU A 22 -13.30 -45.33 -10.08
CA LEU A 22 -12.01 -45.35 -10.77
C LEU A 22 -11.99 -46.30 -11.97
N GLU A 23 -12.65 -47.45 -11.89
CA GLU A 23 -12.80 -48.36 -13.04
C GLU A 23 -13.65 -47.74 -14.16
N ARG A 24 -14.72 -47.01 -13.80
CA ARG A 24 -15.52 -46.27 -14.79
C ARG A 24 -14.74 -45.11 -15.41
N LEU A 25 -13.96 -44.38 -14.62
CA LEU A 25 -13.07 -43.31 -15.10
C LEU A 25 -12.03 -43.87 -16.08
N ASP A 26 -11.39 -44.98 -15.74
CA ASP A 26 -10.39 -45.64 -16.59
C ASP A 26 -11.01 -46.10 -17.93
N GLY A 27 -12.19 -46.74 -17.87
CA GLY A 27 -12.94 -47.15 -19.05
C GLY A 27 -13.37 -45.99 -19.96
N LEU A 28 -13.60 -44.79 -19.41
CA LEU A 28 -13.86 -43.58 -20.20
C LEU A 28 -12.58 -43.05 -20.86
N LEU A 29 -11.46 -43.05 -20.15
CA LEU A 29 -10.18 -42.55 -20.65
C LEU A 29 -9.55 -43.48 -21.70
N ALA A 30 -9.83 -44.78 -21.64
CA ALA A 30 -9.39 -45.76 -22.64
C ALA A 30 -9.98 -45.51 -24.04
N GLN A 31 -11.11 -44.83 -24.15
CA GLN A 31 -11.77 -44.55 -25.42
C GLN A 31 -10.94 -43.56 -26.28
N SER A 32 -10.88 -43.81 -27.58
CA SER A 32 -10.05 -43.04 -28.53
C SER A 32 -10.55 -41.62 -28.79
N ASN A 33 -11.85 -41.39 -28.58
CA ASN A 33 -12.49 -40.08 -28.73
C ASN A 33 -12.45 -39.28 -27.43
N GLN A 34 -12.71 -37.97 -27.53
CA GLN A 34 -12.92 -37.11 -26.36
C GLN A 34 -13.95 -37.78 -25.42
N PRO A 35 -13.59 -38.12 -24.18
CA PRO A 35 -14.52 -38.73 -23.25
C PRO A 35 -15.66 -37.76 -23.00
N GLY A 36 -16.85 -38.28 -22.70
CA GLY A 36 -17.98 -37.44 -22.29
C GLY A 36 -17.57 -36.61 -21.08
N ALA A 37 -17.23 -35.34 -21.29
CA ALA A 37 -16.60 -34.51 -20.26
C ALA A 37 -17.52 -34.30 -19.05
N ASP A 38 -18.84 -34.27 -19.28
CA ASP A 38 -19.86 -34.28 -18.22
C ASP A 38 -19.78 -35.53 -17.34
N GLU A 39 -19.58 -36.70 -17.95
CA GLU A 39 -19.45 -37.97 -17.24
C GLU A 39 -18.14 -38.01 -16.43
N LEU A 40 -17.05 -37.51 -17.01
CA LEU A 40 -15.76 -37.39 -16.34
C LEU A 40 -15.87 -36.49 -15.09
N VAL A 41 -16.54 -35.34 -15.20
CA VAL A 41 -16.82 -34.44 -14.07
C VAL A 41 -17.68 -35.12 -13.02
N ARG A 42 -18.74 -35.84 -13.44
CA ARG A 42 -19.66 -36.53 -12.54
C ARG A 42 -18.96 -37.60 -11.71
N LEU A 43 -18.16 -38.45 -12.35
CA LEU A 43 -17.42 -39.51 -11.68
C LEU A 43 -16.32 -38.97 -10.77
N ALA A 44 -15.55 -37.96 -11.21
CA ALA A 44 -14.54 -37.33 -10.37
C ALA A 44 -15.17 -36.66 -9.12
N ARG A 45 -16.34 -36.03 -9.27
CA ARG A 45 -17.11 -35.46 -8.15
C ARG A 45 -17.62 -36.53 -7.19
N ALA A 46 -18.15 -37.64 -7.70
CA ALA A 46 -18.63 -38.75 -6.88
C ALA A 46 -17.47 -39.39 -6.08
N LEU A 47 -16.32 -39.61 -6.72
CA LEU A 47 -15.10 -40.08 -6.07
C LEU A 47 -14.66 -39.14 -4.94
N ARG A 48 -14.65 -37.81 -5.19
CA ARG A 48 -14.35 -36.83 -4.14
C ARG A 48 -15.34 -36.91 -2.98
N GLY A 49 -16.64 -37.03 -3.27
CA GLY A 49 -17.68 -37.15 -2.25
C GLY A 49 -17.48 -38.38 -1.37
N SER A 50 -17.23 -39.54 -1.97
CA SER A 50 -16.96 -40.79 -1.25
C SER A 50 -15.71 -40.67 -0.36
N ALA A 51 -14.64 -40.06 -0.87
CA ALA A 51 -13.42 -39.80 -0.09
C ALA A 51 -13.67 -38.87 1.11
N LEU A 52 -14.48 -37.82 0.96
CA LEU A 52 -14.83 -36.93 2.06
C LEU A 52 -15.67 -37.62 3.13
N MET A 53 -16.64 -38.45 2.73
CA MET A 53 -17.47 -39.22 3.66
C MET A 53 -16.64 -40.23 4.47
N ALA A 54 -15.57 -40.76 3.87
CA ALA A 54 -14.63 -41.68 4.51
C ALA A 54 -13.50 -40.98 5.31
N ASN A 55 -13.55 -39.64 5.43
CA ASN A 55 -12.53 -38.80 6.03
C ASN A 55 -11.12 -38.94 5.39
N GLN A 56 -11.06 -39.25 4.09
CA GLN A 56 -9.83 -39.38 3.31
C GLN A 56 -9.48 -38.06 2.60
N GLN A 57 -9.08 -37.05 3.38
CA GLN A 57 -8.90 -35.68 2.90
C GLN A 57 -7.87 -35.55 1.76
N ALA A 58 -6.75 -36.27 1.85
CA ALA A 58 -5.71 -36.23 0.83
C ALA A 58 -6.19 -36.79 -0.52
N ILE A 59 -6.94 -37.90 -0.51
CA ILE A 59 -7.53 -38.49 -1.71
C ILE A 59 -8.62 -37.57 -2.28
N ALA A 60 -9.44 -36.96 -1.42
CA ALA A 60 -10.46 -36.01 -1.84
C ALA A 60 -9.85 -34.79 -2.56
N ARG A 61 -8.69 -34.29 -2.12
CA ARG A 61 -7.96 -33.20 -2.79
C ARG A 61 -7.47 -33.61 -4.19
N ALA A 62 -6.87 -34.79 -4.32
CA ALA A 62 -6.44 -35.31 -5.62
C ALA A 62 -7.63 -35.48 -6.58
N ALA A 63 -8.75 -36.05 -6.11
CA ALA A 63 -9.99 -36.19 -6.89
C ALA A 63 -10.58 -34.83 -7.30
N ALA A 64 -10.46 -33.80 -6.45
CA ALA A 64 -10.88 -32.44 -6.78
C ALA A 64 -10.04 -31.84 -7.93
N GLY A 65 -8.72 -32.12 -7.97
CA GLY A 65 -7.85 -31.73 -9.08
C GLY A 65 -8.27 -32.39 -10.39
N LEU A 66 -8.61 -33.69 -10.36
CA LEU A 66 -9.14 -34.40 -11.53
C LEU A 66 -10.49 -33.82 -11.99
N GLU A 67 -11.38 -33.46 -11.05
CA GLU A 67 -12.64 -32.76 -11.38
C GLU A 67 -12.36 -31.39 -12.03
N SER A 68 -11.39 -30.63 -11.54
CA SER A 68 -10.98 -29.35 -12.13
C SER A 68 -10.51 -29.51 -13.57
N LEU A 69 -9.66 -30.51 -13.84
CA LEU A 69 -9.18 -30.83 -15.18
C LEU A 69 -10.35 -31.18 -16.12
N ALA A 70 -11.25 -32.05 -15.65
CA ALA A 70 -12.43 -32.45 -16.40
C ALA A 70 -13.34 -31.25 -16.74
N ARG A 71 -13.56 -30.33 -15.79
CA ARG A 71 -14.31 -29.10 -16.03
C ARG A 71 -13.60 -28.16 -17.01
N ALA A 72 -12.28 -28.02 -16.93
CA ALA A 72 -11.54 -27.18 -17.87
C ALA A 72 -11.68 -27.67 -19.32
N VAL A 73 -11.74 -29.00 -19.51
CA VAL A 73 -12.02 -29.61 -20.81
C VAL A 73 -13.47 -29.39 -21.23
N LEU A 74 -14.43 -29.57 -20.31
CA LEU A 74 -15.87 -29.33 -20.57
C LEU A 74 -16.15 -27.87 -20.97
N ASP A 75 -15.53 -26.92 -20.29
CA ASP A 75 -15.69 -25.47 -20.52
C ASP A 75 -14.94 -24.99 -21.79
N GLY A 76 -14.21 -25.87 -22.49
CA GLY A 76 -13.37 -25.51 -23.64
C GLY A 76 -12.11 -24.72 -23.28
N ARG A 77 -11.79 -24.56 -21.99
CA ARG A 77 -10.59 -23.87 -21.49
C ARG A 77 -9.31 -24.70 -21.70
N ARG A 78 -9.45 -26.01 -21.81
CA ARG A 78 -8.36 -26.95 -22.09
C ARG A 78 -8.74 -27.85 -23.27
N ALA A 79 -7.88 -27.93 -24.28
CA ALA A 79 -8.06 -28.87 -25.37
C ALA A 79 -7.82 -30.32 -24.88
N TRP A 80 -8.65 -31.25 -25.35
CA TRP A 80 -8.42 -32.69 -25.11
C TRP A 80 -7.36 -33.24 -26.08
N ASP A 81 -6.10 -32.93 -25.80
CA ASP A 81 -4.94 -33.38 -26.55
C ASP A 81 -4.29 -34.64 -25.92
N ALA A 82 -3.29 -35.21 -26.60
CA ALA A 82 -2.58 -36.41 -26.13
C ALA A 82 -1.96 -36.21 -24.73
N HIS A 83 -1.48 -34.99 -24.45
CA HIS A 83 -0.89 -34.65 -23.16
C HIS A 83 -1.93 -34.64 -22.04
N THR A 84 -3.07 -33.99 -22.25
CA THR A 84 -4.18 -33.91 -21.30
C THR A 84 -4.78 -35.29 -21.03
N LYS A 85 -4.90 -36.12 -22.07
CA LYS A 85 -5.31 -37.53 -21.93
C LYS A 85 -4.33 -38.33 -21.08
N GLN A 86 -3.03 -38.22 -21.36
CA GLN A 86 -1.99 -38.94 -20.61
C GLN A 86 -1.96 -38.52 -19.13
N LEU A 87 -2.14 -37.23 -18.85
CA LEU A 87 -2.22 -36.71 -17.49
C LEU A 87 -3.43 -37.27 -16.74
N ALA A 88 -4.60 -37.31 -17.38
CA ALA A 88 -5.82 -37.86 -16.79
C ALA A 88 -5.68 -39.37 -16.49
N VAL A 89 -5.07 -40.14 -17.40
CA VAL A 89 -4.82 -41.58 -17.20
C VAL A 89 -3.89 -41.79 -16.00
N ARG A 90 -2.76 -41.08 -15.96
CA ARG A 90 -1.81 -41.14 -14.84
C ARG A 90 -2.48 -40.78 -13.51
N ALA A 91 -3.32 -39.74 -13.50
CA ALA A 91 -4.03 -39.34 -12.29
C ALA A 91 -5.00 -40.41 -11.78
N VAL A 92 -5.70 -41.10 -12.67
CA VAL A 92 -6.58 -42.22 -12.31
C VAL A 92 -5.76 -43.39 -11.75
N ASP A 93 -4.61 -43.71 -12.36
CA ASP A 93 -3.71 -44.75 -11.86
C ASP A 93 -3.17 -44.44 -10.45
N ASP A 94 -2.74 -43.19 -10.23
CA ASP A 94 -2.27 -42.72 -8.92
C ASP A 94 -3.40 -42.77 -7.88
N LEU A 95 -4.63 -42.37 -8.24
CA LEU A 95 -5.80 -42.50 -7.36
C LEU A 95 -6.13 -43.97 -7.05
N LYS A 96 -6.00 -44.90 -8.01
CA LYS A 96 -6.12 -46.35 -7.76
C LYS A 96 -5.06 -46.85 -6.78
N ILE A 97 -3.86 -46.29 -6.80
CA ILE A 97 -2.82 -46.61 -5.81
C ILE A 97 -3.20 -46.06 -4.43
N PHE A 98 -3.64 -44.80 -4.35
CA PHE A 98 -4.04 -44.17 -3.08
C PHE A 98 -5.19 -44.91 -2.41
N VAL A 99 -6.24 -45.28 -3.16
CA VAL A 99 -7.39 -46.03 -2.62
C VAL A 99 -6.94 -47.39 -2.07
N ARG A 100 -6.07 -48.11 -2.78
CA ARG A 100 -5.50 -49.40 -2.29
C ARG A 100 -4.67 -49.24 -1.02
N ARG A 101 -4.02 -48.09 -0.84
CA ARG A 101 -3.18 -47.75 0.32
C ARG A 101 -3.95 -47.10 1.46
N ALA A 102 -5.25 -46.81 1.32
CA ALA A 102 -6.04 -46.11 2.32
C ALA A 102 -6.03 -46.78 3.71
N GLY A 103 -5.91 -48.11 3.78
CA GLY A 103 -5.79 -48.86 5.04
C GLY A 103 -4.39 -48.83 5.68
N ALA A 104 -3.36 -48.37 4.97
CA ALA A 104 -1.97 -48.29 5.41
C ALA A 104 -1.34 -46.96 4.95
N TRP A 105 -2.02 -45.86 5.26
CA TRP A 105 -1.68 -44.50 4.81
C TRP A 105 -0.46 -43.94 5.55
N THR A 106 0.40 -43.22 4.83
CA THR A 106 1.61 -42.58 5.38
C THR A 106 1.71 -41.10 4.99
N ASP A 107 2.56 -40.33 5.65
CA ASP A 107 2.81 -38.92 5.30
C ASP A 107 3.36 -38.76 3.86
N ALA A 108 4.14 -39.73 3.39
CA ALA A 108 4.61 -39.77 2.02
C ALA A 108 3.45 -39.95 1.01
N ASP A 109 2.39 -40.66 1.39
CA ASP A 109 1.19 -40.79 0.57
C ASP A 109 0.38 -39.49 0.55
N THR A 110 0.31 -38.77 1.69
CA THR A 110 -0.27 -37.41 1.74
C THR A 110 0.45 -36.47 0.80
N ALA A 111 1.78 -36.39 0.86
CA ALA A 111 2.57 -35.51 0.01
C ALA A 111 2.39 -35.82 -1.49
N LYS A 112 2.31 -37.11 -1.87
CA LYS A 112 2.06 -37.54 -3.25
C LYS A 112 0.65 -37.17 -3.73
N ALA A 113 -0.36 -37.39 -2.90
CA ALA A 113 -1.74 -37.05 -3.24
C ALA A 113 -1.95 -35.53 -3.39
N GLU A 114 -1.29 -34.74 -2.54
CA GLU A 114 -1.31 -33.27 -2.66
C GLU A 114 -0.57 -32.78 -3.90
N ALA A 115 0.61 -33.33 -4.20
CA ALA A 115 1.36 -33.00 -5.41
C ALA A 115 0.56 -33.31 -6.68
N LEU A 116 -0.13 -34.46 -6.74
CA LEU A 116 -1.00 -34.81 -7.85
C LEU A 116 -2.15 -33.81 -8.02
N GLY A 117 -2.85 -33.47 -6.92
CA GLY A 117 -3.92 -32.47 -6.96
C GLY A 117 -3.42 -31.12 -7.47
N GLN A 118 -2.23 -30.70 -7.03
CA GLN A 118 -1.58 -29.45 -7.47
C GLN A 118 -1.22 -29.47 -8.96
N GLU A 119 -0.66 -30.56 -9.46
CA GLU A 119 -0.31 -30.74 -10.88
C GLU A 119 -1.56 -30.62 -11.76
N LEU A 120 -2.64 -31.32 -11.38
CA LEU A 120 -3.91 -31.30 -12.13
C LEU A 120 -4.57 -29.93 -12.14
N ASP A 121 -4.59 -29.23 -11.00
CA ASP A 121 -5.17 -27.89 -10.92
C ASP A 121 -4.36 -26.85 -11.71
N GLN A 122 -3.02 -26.94 -11.71
CA GLN A 122 -2.15 -26.08 -12.54
C GLN A 122 -2.44 -26.27 -14.03
N VAL A 123 -2.54 -27.53 -14.48
CA VAL A 123 -2.81 -27.84 -15.89
C VAL A 123 -4.24 -27.46 -16.30
N ALA A 124 -5.21 -27.53 -15.38
CA ALA A 124 -6.58 -27.07 -15.59
C ALA A 124 -6.72 -25.54 -15.74
N GLY A 125 -5.61 -24.79 -15.66
CA GLY A 125 -5.61 -23.33 -15.72
C GLY A 125 -6.29 -22.70 -14.50
N ARG A 126 -6.37 -23.43 -13.38
CA ARG A 126 -6.78 -22.87 -12.09
C ARG A 126 -5.53 -22.38 -11.37
N PRO A 127 -5.58 -21.21 -10.70
CA PRO A 127 -4.47 -20.75 -9.87
C PRO A 127 -4.12 -21.83 -8.82
N SER A 128 -2.82 -22.07 -8.63
CA SER A 128 -2.22 -23.15 -7.83
C SER A 128 -2.85 -23.33 -6.45
N ALA A 129 -2.75 -24.53 -5.87
CA ALA A 129 -3.24 -24.80 -4.51
C ALA A 129 -2.62 -23.90 -3.41
N GLN A 130 -1.49 -23.22 -3.67
CA GLN A 130 -0.96 -22.15 -2.82
C GLN A 130 -1.86 -20.90 -2.79
N ILE A 131 -2.50 -20.56 -3.92
CA ILE A 131 -3.50 -19.48 -4.00
C ILE A 131 -4.80 -19.91 -3.32
N ARG A 132 -5.11 -21.22 -3.29
CA ARG A 132 -6.26 -21.78 -2.55
C ARG A 132 -6.01 -22.07 -1.09
N ALA A 133 -4.79 -22.39 -0.66
CA ALA A 133 -4.43 -22.45 0.75
C ALA A 133 -4.51 -21.04 1.34
N ALA A 134 -4.18 -20.01 0.56
CA ALA A 134 -4.48 -18.62 0.86
C ALA A 134 -5.99 -18.30 0.81
N GLU A 135 -6.80 -18.89 -0.09
CA GLU A 135 -8.28 -18.72 -0.08
C GLU A 135 -8.98 -19.50 1.06
N ALA A 136 -8.43 -20.63 1.52
CA ALA A 136 -8.93 -21.42 2.66
C ALA A 136 -8.51 -20.84 4.02
N LEU A 137 -7.48 -19.97 4.03
CA LEU A 137 -7.15 -19.03 5.09
C LEU A 137 -7.97 -17.73 5.01
N GLY A 138 -8.96 -17.66 4.12
CA GLY A 138 -9.85 -16.51 4.00
C GLY A 138 -10.56 -16.23 5.32
N LEU A 139 -10.55 -14.95 5.72
CA LEU A 139 -11.26 -14.40 6.87
C LEU A 139 -12.63 -15.09 7.07
N ASP A 140 -12.93 -15.48 8.31
CA ASP A 140 -14.26 -15.96 8.65
C ASP A 140 -15.34 -14.92 8.29
N ALA A 141 -16.60 -15.34 8.19
CA ALA A 141 -17.69 -14.45 7.79
C ALA A 141 -17.83 -13.21 8.71
N GLY A 142 -17.50 -13.34 10.00
CA GLY A 142 -17.50 -12.23 10.96
C GLY A 142 -16.36 -11.25 10.71
N ALA A 143 -15.16 -11.76 10.43
CA ALA A 143 -13.99 -10.95 10.11
C ALA A 143 -14.15 -10.24 8.75
N ARG A 144 -14.80 -10.86 7.76
CA ARG A 144 -15.18 -10.18 6.50
C ARG A 144 -16.19 -9.06 6.73
N ALA A 145 -17.24 -9.31 7.53
CA ALA A 145 -18.21 -8.28 7.88
C ALA A 145 -17.59 -7.13 8.70
N PHE A 146 -16.62 -7.45 9.57
CA PHE A 146 -15.83 -6.47 10.29
C PHE A 146 -15.03 -5.58 9.34
N VAL A 147 -14.24 -6.18 8.43
CA VAL A 147 -13.46 -5.42 7.44
C VAL A 147 -14.34 -4.57 6.54
N ALA A 148 -15.50 -5.08 6.12
CA ALA A 148 -16.47 -4.34 5.33
C ALA A 148 -16.99 -3.08 6.06
N ARG A 149 -17.38 -3.23 7.33
CA ARG A 149 -17.90 -2.13 8.17
C ARG A 149 -16.82 -1.09 8.48
N GLU A 150 -15.67 -1.54 8.96
CA GLU A 150 -14.58 -0.64 9.33
C GLU A 150 -13.98 0.06 8.09
N GLY A 151 -13.84 -0.66 6.98
CA GLY A 151 -13.44 -0.08 5.70
C GLY A 151 -14.41 1.01 5.22
N ALA A 152 -15.73 0.79 5.32
CA ALA A 152 -16.71 1.83 5.00
C ALA A 152 -16.61 3.06 5.92
N ALA A 153 -16.34 2.87 7.22
CA ALA A 153 -16.15 3.96 8.17
C ALA A 153 -14.91 4.79 7.84
N ILE A 154 -13.80 4.13 7.49
CA ILE A 154 -12.55 4.78 7.06
C ILE A 154 -12.76 5.55 5.76
N ALA A 155 -13.36 4.93 4.74
CA ALA A 155 -13.66 5.60 3.48
C ALA A 155 -14.50 6.86 3.69
N SER A 156 -15.52 6.79 4.55
CA SER A 156 -16.35 7.94 4.89
C SER A 156 -15.59 9.04 5.64
N ALA A 157 -14.67 8.68 6.54
CA ALA A 157 -13.81 9.65 7.24
C ALA A 157 -12.84 10.34 6.28
N LEU A 158 -12.24 9.59 5.35
CA LEU A 158 -11.33 10.10 4.32
C LEU A 158 -12.04 11.06 3.36
N ASP A 159 -13.24 10.73 2.90
CA ASP A 159 -14.01 11.61 2.01
C ASP A 159 -14.38 12.94 2.70
N ARG A 160 -14.79 12.88 3.98
CA ARG A 160 -15.00 14.10 4.78
C ARG A 160 -13.72 14.91 4.95
N ALA A 161 -12.59 14.27 5.20
CA ALA A 161 -11.30 14.96 5.31
C ALA A 161 -10.91 15.62 3.98
N ALA A 162 -11.08 14.93 2.85
CA ALA A 162 -10.86 15.48 1.52
C ALA A 162 -11.72 16.73 1.25
N GLN A 163 -13.01 16.68 1.59
CA GLN A 163 -13.92 17.82 1.44
C GLN A 163 -13.51 19.00 2.33
N ALA A 164 -13.16 18.73 3.59
CA ALA A 164 -12.72 19.77 4.52
C ALA A 164 -11.41 20.45 4.06
N LEU A 165 -10.45 19.68 3.55
CA LEU A 165 -9.18 20.21 3.03
C LEU A 165 -9.36 21.05 1.75
N ARG A 166 -10.36 20.75 0.92
CA ARG A 166 -10.70 21.61 -0.23
C ARG A 166 -11.26 22.95 0.21
N ALA A 167 -12.06 22.97 1.28
CA ALA A 167 -12.62 24.19 1.82
C ALA A 167 -11.58 25.00 2.60
N ASN A 168 -10.71 24.31 3.35
CA ASN A 168 -9.64 24.90 4.13
C ASN A 168 -8.43 23.93 4.19
N PRO A 169 -7.35 24.20 3.44
CA PRO A 169 -6.15 23.35 3.41
C PRO A 169 -5.49 23.16 4.79
N LEU A 170 -5.69 24.07 5.74
CA LEU A 170 -5.10 24.00 7.08
C LEU A 170 -6.01 23.30 8.11
N ALA A 171 -7.11 22.67 7.68
CA ALA A 171 -8.00 21.94 8.57
C ALA A 171 -7.39 20.59 9.00
N HIS A 172 -6.78 20.55 10.19
CA HIS A 172 -6.13 19.34 10.72
C HIS A 172 -7.09 18.43 11.52
N ASP A 173 -8.18 18.97 12.08
CA ASP A 173 -9.15 18.19 12.88
C ASP A 173 -9.77 16.98 12.15
N PRO A 174 -10.11 17.07 10.85
CA PRO A 174 -10.60 15.92 10.09
C PRO A 174 -9.57 14.79 9.97
N LEU A 175 -8.27 15.11 9.93
CA LEU A 175 -7.20 14.11 9.85
C LEU A 175 -7.12 13.26 11.13
N GLN A 176 -7.36 13.88 12.29
CA GLN A 176 -7.41 13.16 13.57
C GLN A 176 -8.59 12.17 13.62
N HIS A 177 -9.70 12.50 12.97
CA HIS A 177 -10.83 11.58 12.84
C HIS A 177 -10.50 10.39 11.93
N VAL A 178 -9.73 10.61 10.86
CA VAL A 178 -9.23 9.52 10.01
C VAL A 178 -8.32 8.59 10.81
N LEU A 179 -7.34 9.11 11.55
CA LEU A 179 -6.43 8.30 12.37
C LEU A 179 -7.17 7.39 13.37
N ARG A 180 -8.23 7.91 14.00
CA ARG A 180 -9.09 7.12 14.89
C ARG A 180 -9.86 6.03 14.15
N ALA A 181 -10.37 6.32 12.95
CA ALA A 181 -11.10 5.37 12.13
C ALA A 181 -10.22 4.22 11.61
N LEU A 182 -8.91 4.44 11.45
CA LEU A 182 -7.96 3.41 11.00
C LEU A 182 -7.63 2.36 12.08
N GLN A 183 -7.69 2.73 13.37
CA GLN A 183 -7.25 1.88 14.48
C GLN A 183 -7.91 0.48 14.54
N PRO A 184 -9.23 0.33 14.32
CA PRO A 184 -9.87 -0.99 14.39
C PRO A 184 -9.32 -1.97 13.34
N LEU A 185 -9.02 -1.51 12.12
CA LEU A 185 -8.41 -2.38 11.10
C LEU A 185 -6.95 -2.70 11.42
N ARG A 186 -6.19 -1.78 12.03
CA ARG A 186 -4.81 -2.03 12.46
C ARG A 186 -4.68 -3.16 13.47
N GLY A 187 -5.66 -3.31 14.36
CA GLY A 187 -5.69 -4.38 15.35
C GLY A 187 -6.10 -5.76 14.78
N LEU A 188 -6.47 -5.84 13.51
CA LEU A 188 -6.89 -7.10 12.88
C LEU A 188 -5.65 -7.97 12.60
N ALA A 189 -5.53 -9.11 13.29
CA ALA A 189 -4.39 -10.02 13.14
C ALA A 189 -4.17 -10.50 11.70
N ALA A 190 -5.26 -10.69 10.95
CA ALA A 190 -5.24 -11.13 9.55
C ALA A 190 -5.05 -9.98 8.55
N LEU A 191 -4.79 -8.73 8.99
CA LEU A 191 -4.66 -7.58 8.09
C LEU A 191 -3.52 -7.81 7.08
N ALA A 192 -2.40 -8.36 7.53
CA ALA A 192 -1.24 -8.66 6.69
C ALA A 192 -1.56 -9.63 5.53
N ASP A 193 -2.59 -10.45 5.67
CA ASP A 193 -3.04 -11.42 4.68
C ASP A 193 -4.04 -10.83 3.67
N LEU A 194 -4.35 -9.53 3.76
CA LEU A 194 -5.30 -8.82 2.89
C LEU A 194 -4.64 -7.77 2.01
N PRO A 195 -3.56 -8.09 1.26
CA PRO A 195 -2.91 -7.07 0.46
C PRO A 195 -3.87 -6.59 -0.67
N PRO A 196 -3.92 -5.29 -0.98
CA PRO A 196 -2.97 -4.22 -0.61
C PRO A 196 -3.42 -3.36 0.59
N LEU A 197 -4.38 -3.83 1.42
CA LEU A 197 -4.94 -3.02 2.51
C LEU A 197 -3.90 -2.50 3.52
N PRO A 198 -2.95 -3.31 4.04
CA PRO A 198 -1.94 -2.81 4.97
C PRO A 198 -1.15 -1.63 4.39
N ASP A 199 -0.69 -1.78 3.15
CA ASP A 199 0.15 -0.79 2.47
C ASP A 199 -0.62 0.52 2.22
N LEU A 200 -1.92 0.42 1.97
CA LEU A 200 -2.81 1.58 1.80
C LEU A 200 -3.01 2.34 3.13
N LEU A 201 -3.29 1.61 4.22
CA LEU A 201 -3.45 2.21 5.55
C LEU A 201 -2.14 2.88 6.00
N ASP A 202 -0.99 2.25 5.73
CA ASP A 202 0.33 2.84 5.96
C ASP A 202 0.53 4.12 5.15
N GLY A 203 0.21 4.11 3.85
CA GLY A 203 0.29 5.30 2.99
C GLY A 203 -0.57 6.47 3.49
N ILE A 204 -1.78 6.20 3.98
CA ILE A 204 -2.67 7.22 4.56
C ILE A 204 -2.08 7.82 5.83
N GLU A 205 -1.72 7.00 6.82
CA GLU A 205 -1.20 7.48 8.11
C GLU A 205 0.06 8.30 7.91
N ARG A 206 0.90 7.84 6.99
CA ARG A 206 2.13 8.51 6.62
C ARG A 206 1.88 9.89 6.01
N THR A 207 0.91 9.98 5.09
CA THR A 207 0.51 11.25 4.48
C THR A 207 -0.02 12.21 5.56
N ILE A 208 -0.84 11.72 6.49
CA ILE A 208 -1.35 12.52 7.63
C ILE A 208 -0.20 13.00 8.54
N ALA A 209 0.77 12.14 8.83
CA ALA A 209 1.91 12.47 9.66
C ALA A 209 2.85 13.50 8.99
N ASP A 210 3.01 13.42 7.67
CA ASP A 210 3.81 14.38 6.91
C ASP A 210 3.11 15.76 6.86
N LEU A 211 1.79 15.80 6.65
CA LEU A 211 1.00 17.04 6.72
C LEU A 211 1.02 17.68 8.11
N SER A 212 0.91 16.87 9.17
CA SER A 212 0.92 17.37 10.55
C SER A 212 2.28 17.93 10.97
N ARG A 213 3.37 17.53 10.29
CA ARG A 213 4.75 17.99 10.59
C ARG A 213 5.17 19.20 9.78
N SER A 214 4.69 19.36 8.55
CA SER A 214 5.21 20.39 7.65
C SER A 214 4.90 21.79 8.15
N GLY A 215 3.76 22.01 8.83
CA GLY A 215 3.31 23.34 9.25
C GLY A 215 3.12 24.34 8.09
N LEU A 216 3.29 23.85 6.86
CA LEU A 216 3.21 24.55 5.58
C LEU A 216 1.90 24.17 4.90
N GLU A 217 1.49 24.96 3.92
CA GLU A 217 0.31 24.66 3.11
C GLU A 217 0.47 23.27 2.44
N PRO A 218 -0.55 22.39 2.53
CA PRO A 218 -0.50 21.06 1.92
C PRO A 218 -0.25 21.13 0.41
N PRO A 219 0.40 20.12 -0.18
CA PRO A 219 0.42 19.97 -1.63
C PRO A 219 -0.99 20.01 -2.25
N ALA A 220 -1.12 20.64 -3.42
CA ALA A 220 -2.42 20.87 -4.07
C ALA A 220 -3.24 19.60 -4.35
N ASN A 221 -2.57 18.45 -4.47
CA ASN A 221 -3.20 17.15 -4.75
C ASN A 221 -3.65 16.38 -3.49
N VAL A 222 -3.40 16.88 -2.27
CA VAL A 222 -3.69 16.14 -1.03
C VAL A 222 -5.17 15.80 -0.87
N ALA A 223 -6.07 16.71 -1.22
CA ALA A 223 -7.50 16.43 -1.17
C ALA A 223 -7.93 15.36 -2.20
N GLU A 224 -7.32 15.35 -3.38
CA GLU A 224 -7.53 14.30 -4.39
C GLU A 224 -6.98 12.95 -3.90
N LEU A 225 -5.82 12.96 -3.24
CA LEU A 225 -5.21 11.78 -2.65
C LEU A 225 -6.11 11.15 -1.59
N PHE A 226 -6.67 11.92 -0.65
CA PHE A 226 -7.59 11.38 0.36
C PHE A 226 -8.91 10.88 -0.24
N GLN A 227 -9.45 11.55 -1.26
CA GLN A 227 -10.63 11.05 -1.96
C GLN A 227 -10.36 9.75 -2.72
N THR A 228 -9.19 9.65 -3.36
CA THR A 228 -8.77 8.42 -4.05
C THR A 228 -8.57 7.29 -3.04
N ALA A 229 -7.94 7.57 -1.89
CA ALA A 229 -7.80 6.63 -0.79
C ALA A 229 -9.16 6.14 -0.27
N ALA A 230 -10.14 7.05 -0.14
CA ALA A 230 -11.50 6.69 0.27
C ALA A 230 -12.13 5.70 -0.71
N THR A 231 -11.98 5.95 -2.01
CA THR A 231 -12.52 5.10 -3.08
C THR A 231 -11.84 3.73 -3.08
N ALA A 232 -10.51 3.70 -2.94
CA ALA A 232 -9.72 2.47 -2.89
C ALA A 232 -10.06 1.61 -1.65
N ILE A 233 -10.19 2.22 -0.46
CA ILE A 233 -10.61 1.51 0.75
C ILE A 233 -12.04 0.97 0.63
N ALA A 234 -12.98 1.77 0.11
CA ALA A 234 -14.36 1.31 -0.09
C ALA A 234 -14.41 0.11 -1.06
N ARG A 235 -13.58 0.14 -2.11
CA ARG A 235 -13.45 -0.97 -3.05
C ARG A 235 -12.85 -2.21 -2.40
N SER A 236 -11.74 -2.08 -1.65
CA SER A 236 -11.16 -3.19 -0.88
C SER A 236 -12.17 -3.80 0.09
N ALA A 237 -12.90 -2.98 0.83
CA ALA A 237 -13.86 -3.43 1.83
C ALA A 237 -14.99 -4.26 1.18
N ARG A 238 -15.46 -3.82 0.02
CA ARG A 238 -16.45 -4.54 -0.79
C ARG A 238 -15.90 -5.85 -1.34
N ASP A 239 -14.68 -5.83 -1.87
CA ASP A 239 -14.02 -7.03 -2.40
C ASP A 239 -13.78 -8.07 -1.31
N VAL A 240 -13.39 -7.64 -0.10
CA VAL A 240 -13.28 -8.53 1.07
C VAL A 240 -14.63 -9.10 1.48
N ALA A 241 -15.69 -8.29 1.46
CA ALA A 241 -17.04 -8.77 1.78
C ALA A 241 -17.52 -9.83 0.78
N GLU A 242 -17.38 -9.56 -0.53
CA GLU A 242 -17.90 -10.40 -1.61
C GLU A 242 -17.01 -11.64 -1.88
N ARG A 243 -15.68 -11.46 -1.89
CA ARG A 243 -14.70 -12.45 -2.35
C ARG A 243 -13.69 -12.89 -1.28
N GLY A 244 -13.72 -12.28 -0.09
CA GLY A 244 -12.83 -12.60 1.03
C GLY A 244 -11.44 -11.96 0.96
N ARG A 245 -11.11 -11.27 -0.14
CA ARG A 245 -9.85 -10.54 -0.33
C ARG A 245 -10.00 -9.37 -1.30
N PRO A 246 -9.18 -8.32 -1.17
CA PRO A 246 -9.12 -7.24 -2.16
C PRO A 246 -8.57 -7.71 -3.52
N ASP A 247 -8.89 -6.99 -4.59
CA ASP A 247 -8.16 -7.08 -5.85
C ASP A 247 -6.88 -6.21 -5.80
N PRO A 248 -5.67 -6.79 -5.79
CA PRO A 248 -4.44 -6.04 -5.61
C PRO A 248 -4.05 -5.15 -6.80
N GLU A 249 -4.66 -5.36 -7.98
CA GLU A 249 -4.37 -4.59 -9.19
C GLU A 249 -5.55 -3.69 -9.61
N GLY A 250 -6.51 -3.49 -8.71
CA GLY A 250 -7.63 -2.56 -8.88
C GLY A 250 -7.15 -1.16 -9.30
N ALA A 251 -7.88 -0.53 -10.22
CA ALA A 251 -7.50 0.75 -10.79
C ALA A 251 -7.38 1.85 -9.73
N GLU A 252 -8.19 1.77 -8.68
CA GLU A 252 -8.20 2.70 -7.56
C GLU A 252 -6.90 2.64 -6.73
N PHE A 253 -6.30 1.46 -6.57
CA PHE A 253 -5.01 1.29 -5.87
C PHE A 253 -3.86 1.86 -6.67
N ARG A 254 -3.84 1.60 -7.99
CA ARG A 254 -2.85 2.17 -8.90
C ARG A 254 -2.93 3.69 -8.90
N ARG A 255 -4.15 4.25 -8.98
CA ARG A 255 -4.36 5.70 -8.91
C ARG A 255 -3.89 6.30 -7.59
N PHE A 256 -4.13 5.63 -6.46
CA PHE A 256 -3.63 6.07 -5.16
C PHE A 256 -2.10 6.06 -5.10
N ALA A 257 -1.46 5.00 -5.59
CA ALA A 257 0.00 4.90 -5.67
C ALA A 257 0.60 6.02 -6.54
N GLU A 258 0.04 6.28 -7.72
CA GLU A 258 0.44 7.39 -8.60
C GLU A 258 0.38 8.75 -7.90
N LEU A 259 -0.68 9.02 -7.13
CA LEU A 259 -0.83 10.28 -6.39
C LEU A 259 0.17 10.41 -5.23
N LEU A 260 0.56 9.30 -4.60
CA LEU A 260 1.63 9.29 -3.60
C LEU A 260 2.98 9.67 -4.23
N VAL A 261 3.29 9.16 -5.43
CA VAL A 261 4.50 9.56 -6.19
C VAL A 261 4.49 11.07 -6.43
N GLN A 262 3.39 11.60 -6.98
CA GLN A 262 3.27 13.03 -7.33
C GLN A 262 3.38 13.94 -6.10
N SER A 263 2.85 13.51 -4.96
CA SER A 263 2.98 14.23 -3.68
C SER A 263 4.44 14.35 -3.24
N MET A 264 5.26 13.32 -3.47
CA MET A 264 6.69 13.34 -3.15
C MET A 264 7.51 14.24 -4.08
N GLU A 265 7.21 14.25 -5.38
CA GLU A 265 7.85 15.15 -6.35
C GLU A 265 7.54 16.63 -6.06
N SER A 266 6.39 16.89 -5.43
CA SER A 266 5.93 18.24 -5.09
C SER A 266 6.60 18.82 -3.84
N GLU A 267 7.36 18.04 -3.06
CA GLU A 267 8.20 18.60 -2.01
C GLU A 267 9.35 19.38 -2.67
N PRO A 268 9.41 20.72 -2.52
CA PRO A 268 10.54 21.46 -3.08
C PRO A 268 11.81 20.95 -2.42
N GLY A 269 12.72 20.42 -3.25
CA GLY A 269 14.08 20.11 -2.82
C GLY A 269 14.71 21.36 -2.19
N VAL A 270 15.70 21.17 -1.33
CA VAL A 270 16.44 22.29 -0.73
C VAL A 270 17.10 23.09 -1.87
N VAL A 271 16.45 24.17 -2.31
CA VAL A 271 16.99 25.07 -3.32
C VAL A 271 18.06 25.91 -2.64
N SER A 272 19.28 25.87 -3.17
CA SER A 272 20.32 26.79 -2.71
C SER A 272 19.82 28.22 -2.90
N ILE A 273 19.93 29.06 -1.86
CA ILE A 273 19.57 30.48 -1.96
C ILE A 273 20.28 31.14 -3.16
N GLY A 274 21.48 30.68 -3.49
CA GLY A 274 22.24 31.11 -4.68
C GLY A 274 21.53 30.87 -6.02
N ALA A 275 20.67 29.85 -6.12
CA ALA A 275 19.91 29.52 -7.33
C ALA A 275 18.62 30.34 -7.48
N LEU A 276 18.25 31.13 -6.46
CA LEU A 276 17.09 32.02 -6.49
C LEU A 276 17.42 33.42 -7.03
N TYR A 277 18.69 33.70 -7.30
CA TYR A 277 19.12 34.98 -7.88
C TYR A 277 19.04 34.97 -9.41
N TYR A 278 18.87 36.16 -9.98
CA TYR A 278 18.90 36.36 -11.43
C TYR A 278 20.33 36.14 -11.98
N ASN A 279 20.45 35.91 -13.28
CA ASN A 279 21.73 35.79 -13.99
C ASN A 279 22.43 37.16 -14.17
N ASP A 280 22.41 38.01 -13.15
CA ASP A 280 23.11 39.30 -13.13
C ASP A 280 24.41 39.21 -12.33
N SER A 281 25.32 40.14 -12.59
CA SER A 281 26.73 40.07 -12.16
C SER A 281 26.98 40.49 -10.71
N GLY A 282 25.93 40.56 -9.87
CA GLY A 282 26.01 41.05 -8.50
C GLY A 282 26.59 40.05 -7.50
N PRO A 283 27.16 40.50 -6.36
CA PRO A 283 27.50 39.64 -5.24
C PRO A 283 26.21 39.23 -4.52
N HIS A 284 25.54 38.22 -5.08
CA HIS A 284 24.26 37.73 -4.60
C HIS A 284 24.33 37.10 -3.21
N LEU A 285 25.47 36.51 -2.87
CA LEU A 285 25.74 35.94 -1.55
C LEU A 285 26.77 36.80 -0.82
N VAL A 286 26.32 37.63 0.12
CA VAL A 286 27.17 38.54 0.91
C VAL A 286 27.98 37.79 1.98
N SER A 287 27.38 36.77 2.59
CA SER A 287 28.04 35.89 3.56
C SER A 287 27.37 34.52 3.53
N ARG A 288 28.15 33.45 3.47
CA ARG A 288 27.62 32.10 3.66
C ARG A 288 27.38 31.90 5.14
N GLY A 289 26.13 31.64 5.51
CA GLY A 289 25.81 31.19 6.86
C GLY A 289 26.55 29.89 7.19
N VAL A 290 26.86 29.70 8.48
CA VAL A 290 27.27 28.39 8.98
C VAL A 290 26.05 27.48 8.84
N PRO A 291 26.13 26.35 8.11
CA PRO A 291 25.00 25.43 8.00
C PRO A 291 24.54 25.06 9.41
N VAL A 292 23.22 25.11 9.64
CA VAL A 292 22.65 24.61 10.89
C VAL A 292 23.18 23.19 11.08
N ALA A 293 23.81 22.92 12.22
CA ALA A 293 24.28 21.58 12.54
C ALA A 293 23.08 20.65 12.40
N ARG A 294 23.18 19.65 11.50
CA ARG A 294 22.12 18.64 11.37
C ARG A 294 21.92 18.02 12.76
N PRO A 295 20.68 17.90 13.26
CA PRO A 295 20.45 17.34 14.58
C PRO A 295 21.03 15.94 14.69
N SER A 296 21.72 15.68 15.81
CA SER A 296 22.22 14.40 16.34
C SER A 296 22.90 13.43 15.36
N THR A 297 24.15 13.07 15.69
CA THR A 297 24.81 11.84 15.21
C THR A 297 23.87 10.66 15.34
N LEU A 298 23.65 9.90 14.25
CA LEU A 298 22.93 8.63 14.34
C LEU A 298 23.67 7.75 15.35
N GLY A 299 23.01 7.45 16.47
CA GLY A 299 23.59 6.55 17.46
C GLY A 299 23.80 5.17 16.84
N ARG A 300 24.78 4.39 17.32
CA ARG A 300 25.00 3.02 16.80
C ARG A 300 23.74 2.16 16.86
N LEU A 301 22.94 2.30 17.92
CA LEU A 301 21.66 1.61 18.05
C LEU A 301 20.65 2.04 16.97
N GLU A 302 20.64 3.32 16.60
CA GLU A 302 19.77 3.84 15.54
C GLU A 302 20.22 3.33 14.17
N LEU A 303 21.53 3.28 13.91
CA LEU A 303 22.08 2.68 12.69
C LEU A 303 21.70 1.20 12.57
N VAL A 304 21.84 0.43 13.65
CA VAL A 304 21.43 -0.98 13.66
C VAL A 304 19.93 -1.10 13.43
N SER A 305 19.11 -0.29 14.11
CA SER A 305 17.65 -0.29 13.94
C SER A 305 17.22 0.06 12.51
N HIS A 306 17.83 1.07 11.90
CA HIS A 306 17.59 1.41 10.50
C HIS A 306 18.08 0.31 9.57
N GLY A 307 19.23 -0.31 9.86
CA GLY A 307 19.75 -1.45 9.10
C GLY A 307 18.76 -2.62 9.08
N GLU A 308 18.26 -3.03 10.25
CA GLU A 308 17.20 -4.05 10.36
C GLU A 308 15.95 -3.69 9.56
N HIS A 309 15.50 -2.44 9.68
CA HIS A 309 14.33 -1.96 8.97
C HIS A 309 14.53 -2.00 7.45
N LEU A 310 15.71 -1.65 6.93
CA LEU A 310 16.04 -1.76 5.50
C LEU A 310 16.04 -3.21 5.02
N ARG A 311 16.50 -4.16 5.84
CA ARG A 311 16.43 -5.60 5.50
C ARG A 311 14.99 -6.10 5.43
N GLN A 312 14.16 -5.72 6.41
CA GLN A 312 12.74 -6.06 6.40
C GLN A 312 12.02 -5.44 5.21
N ALA A 313 12.36 -4.19 4.85
CA ALA A 313 11.85 -3.51 3.68
C ALA A 313 12.23 -4.21 2.36
N ALA A 314 13.50 -4.62 2.21
CA ALA A 314 13.97 -5.37 1.04
C ALA A 314 13.20 -6.68 0.87
N ASP A 315 13.08 -7.44 1.95
CA ASP A 315 12.29 -8.67 2.03
C ASP A 315 10.81 -8.45 1.67
N SER A 316 10.23 -7.35 2.14
CA SER A 316 8.85 -6.98 1.84
C SER A 316 8.67 -6.61 0.36
N LEU A 317 9.61 -5.87 -0.24
CA LEU A 317 9.58 -5.51 -1.66
C LEU A 317 9.70 -6.74 -2.57
N GLU A 318 10.56 -7.70 -2.23
CA GLU A 318 10.71 -8.95 -3.00
C GLU A 318 9.49 -9.86 -2.90
N ARG A 319 8.87 -9.95 -1.71
CA ARG A 319 7.69 -10.79 -1.49
C ARG A 319 6.39 -10.18 -2.02
N ALA A 320 6.41 -8.94 -2.49
CA ALA A 320 5.21 -8.27 -2.98
C ALA A 320 4.71 -8.91 -4.30
N PRO A 321 3.52 -9.54 -4.31
CA PRO A 321 2.99 -10.30 -5.45
C PRO A 321 2.65 -9.44 -6.67
N SER A 322 2.51 -8.11 -6.52
CA SER A 322 1.99 -7.23 -7.56
C SER A 322 2.82 -5.95 -7.70
N ALA A 323 2.76 -5.31 -8.87
CA ALA A 323 3.51 -4.09 -9.13
C ALA A 323 2.99 -2.93 -8.27
N THR A 324 1.67 -2.83 -8.13
CA THR A 324 1.01 -1.83 -7.27
C THR A 324 1.45 -1.94 -5.82
N GLN A 325 1.58 -3.17 -5.29
CA GLN A 325 2.07 -3.38 -3.92
C GLN A 325 3.55 -3.03 -3.76
N ARG A 326 4.38 -3.34 -4.77
CA ARG A 326 5.79 -2.92 -4.77
C ARG A 326 5.90 -1.40 -4.74
N GLU A 327 5.07 -0.71 -5.50
CA GLU A 327 5.01 0.75 -5.53
C GLU A 327 4.61 1.31 -4.16
N LEU A 328 3.47 0.87 -3.59
CA LEU A 328 3.04 1.31 -2.26
C LEU A 328 4.11 1.06 -1.18
N ARG A 329 4.75 -0.12 -1.18
CA ARG A 329 5.84 -0.46 -0.25
C ARG A 329 7.10 0.36 -0.48
N ALA A 330 7.43 0.71 -1.72
CA ALA A 330 8.54 1.60 -2.00
C ALA A 330 8.27 3.01 -1.42
N HIS A 331 7.02 3.47 -1.50
CA HIS A 331 6.62 4.76 -0.93
C HIS A 331 6.64 4.81 0.60
N THR A 332 6.33 3.71 1.29
CA THR A 332 6.42 3.68 2.76
C THR A 332 7.85 3.90 3.25
N LEU A 333 8.88 3.62 2.43
CA LEU A 333 10.29 3.88 2.77
C LEU A 333 10.69 5.36 2.73
N GLY A 334 9.85 6.23 2.16
CA GLY A 334 10.17 7.65 1.99
C GLY A 334 10.57 8.36 3.30
N SER A 335 9.99 8.00 4.47
CA SER A 335 10.31 8.64 5.75
C SER A 335 11.60 8.14 6.29
N THR A 336 11.83 6.84 6.13
CA THR A 336 13.06 6.19 6.55
C THR A 336 14.20 6.88 5.82
N PHE A 337 14.09 7.06 4.50
CA PHE A 337 15.09 7.80 3.75
C PHE A 337 15.14 9.28 4.13
N ARG A 338 14.02 9.96 4.39
CA ARG A 338 14.04 11.36 4.87
C ARG A 338 14.77 11.49 6.21
N ALA A 339 14.54 10.57 7.15
CA ALA A 339 15.21 10.53 8.45
C ALA A 339 16.72 10.28 8.29
N LEU A 340 17.10 9.30 7.47
CA LEU A 340 18.49 8.98 7.17
C LEU A 340 19.19 10.12 6.41
N ALA A 341 18.50 10.84 5.52
CA ALA A 341 19.03 12.00 4.81
C ALA A 341 19.30 13.20 5.73
N ASN A 342 18.54 13.31 6.82
CA ASN A 342 18.71 14.37 7.81
C ASN A 342 19.76 14.04 8.87
N ALA A 343 20.30 12.82 8.88
CA ALA A 343 21.41 12.45 9.73
C ALA A 343 22.66 13.28 9.41
N GLY A 344 23.42 13.66 10.44
CA GLY A 344 24.71 14.32 10.27
C GLY A 344 25.67 14.03 11.40
N GLY A 345 26.89 14.55 11.28
CA GLY A 345 27.93 14.42 12.31
C GLY A 345 28.88 13.25 12.11
N GLY A 346 29.54 13.17 10.96
CA GLY A 346 30.61 12.20 10.70
C GLY A 346 30.60 11.71 9.25
N ILE A 347 31.72 11.10 8.82
CA ILE A 347 31.89 10.61 7.45
C ILE A 347 30.84 9.52 7.12
N LEU A 348 30.56 8.63 8.07
CA LEU A 348 29.51 7.60 7.91
C LEU A 348 28.11 8.21 7.79
N ALA A 349 27.77 9.19 8.63
CA ALA A 349 26.46 9.86 8.57
C ALA A 349 26.25 10.58 7.23
N ASP A 350 27.28 11.23 6.68
CA ASP A 350 27.21 11.86 5.36
C ASP A 350 27.04 10.83 4.23
N ARG A 351 27.71 9.68 4.31
CA ARG A 351 27.50 8.59 3.34
C ARG A 351 26.09 7.99 3.42
N VAL A 352 25.55 7.83 4.64
CA VAL A 352 24.17 7.37 4.86
C VAL A 352 23.17 8.36 4.29
N ALA A 353 23.41 9.66 4.46
CA ALA A 353 22.57 10.69 3.87
C ALA A 353 22.60 10.65 2.33
N GLU A 354 23.77 10.46 1.72
CA GLU A 354 23.89 10.29 0.27
C GLU A 354 23.17 9.05 -0.26
N PHE A 355 23.28 7.92 0.45
CA PHE A 355 22.51 6.72 0.15
C PHE A 355 21.00 7.02 0.17
N ALA A 356 20.54 7.68 1.24
CA ALA A 356 19.12 7.96 1.42
C ALA A 356 18.56 8.88 0.32
N VAL A 357 19.33 9.88 -0.12
CA VAL A 357 18.96 10.72 -1.27
C VAL A 357 18.87 9.89 -2.55
N ALA A 358 19.90 9.09 -2.86
CA ALA A 358 19.89 8.23 -4.06
C ALA A 358 18.71 7.24 -4.06
N ALA A 359 18.38 6.67 -2.90
CA ALA A 359 17.25 5.76 -2.75
C ALA A 359 15.90 6.48 -2.93
N ARG A 360 15.74 7.71 -2.43
CA ARG A 360 14.54 8.53 -2.68
C ARG A 360 14.36 8.83 -4.16
N ASP A 361 15.43 9.22 -4.85
CA ASP A 361 15.37 9.51 -6.28
C ASP A 361 14.96 8.27 -7.09
N ALA A 362 15.50 7.10 -6.73
CA ALA A 362 15.12 5.83 -7.34
C ALA A 362 13.65 5.44 -7.08
N VAL A 363 13.08 5.80 -5.93
CA VAL A 363 11.65 5.61 -5.65
C VAL A 363 10.81 6.61 -6.43
N ALA A 364 11.17 7.89 -6.41
CA ALA A 364 10.42 8.96 -7.07
C ALA A 364 10.36 8.77 -8.59
N ASN A 365 11.45 8.36 -9.24
CA ASN A 365 11.48 8.12 -10.68
C ASN A 365 10.97 6.73 -11.10
N GLY A 366 10.44 5.93 -10.17
CA GLY A 366 9.89 4.59 -10.43
C GLY A 366 10.93 3.49 -10.68
N SER A 367 12.23 3.79 -10.64
CA SER A 367 13.29 2.78 -10.90
C SER A 367 13.34 1.71 -9.81
N ALA A 368 13.00 2.05 -8.57
CA ALA A 368 12.87 1.11 -7.46
C ALA A 368 11.79 0.06 -7.71
N VAL A 369 10.71 0.41 -8.42
CA VAL A 369 9.61 -0.51 -8.77
C VAL A 369 9.97 -1.31 -10.02
N GLY A 370 10.53 -0.65 -11.04
CA GLY A 370 10.95 -1.29 -12.29
C GLY A 370 12.09 -2.29 -12.14
N HIS A 371 12.98 -2.06 -11.18
CA HIS A 371 14.13 -2.91 -10.86
C HIS A 371 14.07 -3.44 -9.43
N ALA A 372 12.88 -3.84 -8.97
CA ALA A 372 12.62 -4.16 -7.56
C ALA A 372 13.57 -5.19 -6.94
N ALA A 373 13.93 -6.26 -7.66
CA ALA A 373 14.86 -7.27 -7.15
C ALA A 373 16.27 -6.69 -6.92
N THR A 374 16.76 -5.88 -7.87
CA THR A 374 18.07 -5.24 -7.74
C THR A 374 18.04 -4.19 -6.64
N PHE A 375 17.03 -3.34 -6.59
CA PHE A 375 16.88 -2.34 -5.54
C PHE A 375 16.79 -2.98 -4.15
N ALA A 376 16.01 -4.05 -3.98
CA ALA A 376 15.92 -4.80 -2.73
C ALA A 376 17.26 -5.44 -2.33
N ALA A 377 18.03 -5.99 -3.28
CA ALA A 377 19.35 -6.52 -3.01
C ALA A 377 20.31 -5.42 -2.48
N GLU A 378 20.28 -4.22 -3.06
CA GLU A 378 21.07 -3.09 -2.57
C GLU A 378 20.61 -2.63 -1.17
N LEU A 379 19.30 -2.53 -0.92
CA LEU A 379 18.76 -2.20 0.42
C LEU A 379 19.21 -3.21 1.48
N ARG A 380 19.21 -4.51 1.14
CA ARG A 380 19.64 -5.57 2.04
C ARG A 380 21.12 -5.48 2.36
N GLN A 381 21.97 -5.24 1.36
CA GLN A 381 23.42 -5.05 1.57
C GLN A 381 23.72 -3.83 2.44
N VAL A 382 23.03 -2.70 2.22
CA VAL A 382 23.14 -1.53 3.10
C VAL A 382 22.66 -1.86 4.51
N GLY A 383 21.53 -2.56 4.62
CA GLY A 383 20.98 -3.00 5.91
C GLY A 383 21.95 -3.88 6.70
N ASP A 384 22.61 -4.83 6.04
CA ASP A 384 23.62 -5.70 6.65
C ASP A 384 24.85 -4.91 7.13
N LEU A 385 25.33 -3.95 6.35
CA LEU A 385 26.44 -3.08 6.76
C LEU A 385 26.06 -2.21 7.97
N LEU A 386 24.86 -1.63 7.98
CA LEU A 386 24.40 -0.79 9.09
C LEU A 386 24.12 -1.60 10.36
N ALA A 387 23.58 -2.81 10.23
CA ALA A 387 23.37 -3.73 11.34
C ALA A 387 24.70 -4.26 11.94
N ALA A 388 25.75 -4.37 11.14
CA ALA A 388 27.10 -4.75 11.57
C ALA A 388 27.91 -3.59 12.19
N SER A 389 27.35 -2.38 12.26
CA SER A 389 28.06 -1.16 12.70
C SER A 389 28.47 -1.14 14.17
N ASN A 390 28.00 -2.10 14.98
CA ASN A 390 28.25 -2.15 16.41
C ASN A 390 29.74 -2.35 16.81
N ALA A 391 30.57 -2.88 15.89
CA ALA A 391 31.99 -3.21 16.15
C ALA A 391 33.00 -2.63 15.13
N GLY A 392 32.54 -1.86 14.13
CA GLY A 392 33.34 -1.43 12.99
C GLY A 392 33.92 -0.02 13.10
N ASP A 393 34.97 0.24 12.31
CA ASP A 393 35.51 1.57 12.04
C ASP A 393 34.56 2.34 11.10
N GLU A 394 34.18 3.56 11.48
CA GLU A 394 33.24 4.41 10.72
C GLU A 394 33.77 4.75 9.33
N ASP A 395 35.08 4.93 9.18
CA ASP A 395 35.72 5.21 7.88
C ASP A 395 35.63 4.00 6.95
N ALA A 396 35.83 2.79 7.49
CA ALA A 396 35.70 1.55 6.74
C ALA A 396 34.25 1.29 6.31
N LEU A 397 33.27 1.55 7.19
CA LEU A 397 31.85 1.44 6.88
C LEU A 397 31.43 2.46 5.81
N ALA A 398 31.89 3.70 5.92
CA ALA A 398 31.65 4.74 4.93
C ALA A 398 32.22 4.37 3.56
N ALA A 399 33.45 3.83 3.52
CA ALA A 399 34.08 3.35 2.29
C ALA A 399 33.34 2.16 1.67
N ALA A 400 32.83 1.24 2.50
CA ALA A 400 32.00 0.11 2.04
C ALA A 400 30.63 0.54 1.51
N LEU A 401 30.07 1.64 2.05
CA LEU A 401 28.78 2.18 1.62
C LEU A 401 28.87 2.92 0.27
N ALA A 402 30.00 3.57 -0.03
CA ALA A 402 30.20 4.34 -1.26
C ALA A 402 29.83 3.60 -2.58
N PRO A 403 30.29 2.36 -2.84
CA PRO A 403 29.91 1.64 -4.06
C PRO A 403 28.42 1.27 -4.12
N LEU A 404 27.76 1.08 -2.97
CA LEU A 404 26.31 0.80 -2.89
C LEU A 404 25.49 2.02 -3.32
N VAL A 405 25.90 3.22 -2.86
CA VAL A 405 25.25 4.47 -3.27
C VAL A 405 25.30 4.62 -4.80
N GLU A 406 26.45 4.34 -5.41
CA GLU A 406 26.59 4.48 -6.86
C GLU A 406 25.76 3.46 -7.63
N ARG A 407 25.63 2.22 -7.13
CA ARG A 407 24.73 1.23 -7.72
C ARG A 407 23.27 1.71 -7.68
N VAL A 408 22.82 2.24 -6.54
CA VAL A 408 21.46 2.79 -6.43
C VAL A 408 21.23 3.98 -7.39
N ARG A 409 22.22 4.88 -7.53
CA ARG A 409 22.14 5.97 -8.53
C ARG A 409 22.05 5.46 -9.96
N SER A 410 22.80 4.41 -10.29
CA SER A 410 22.80 3.82 -11.64
C SER A 410 21.46 3.19 -12.03
N LEU A 411 20.68 2.72 -11.05
CA LEU A 411 19.30 2.26 -11.27
C LEU A 411 18.42 3.41 -11.77
N GLY A 412 18.56 4.60 -11.14
CA GLY A 412 17.85 5.81 -11.54
C GLY A 412 18.24 6.34 -12.91
N ALA A 413 19.52 6.20 -13.29
CA ALA A 413 20.01 6.63 -14.61
C ALA A 413 19.49 5.74 -15.75
N SER A 414 19.31 4.43 -15.50
CA SER A 414 18.80 3.48 -16.50
C SER A 414 17.29 3.60 -16.75
N GLY A 415 16.53 4.20 -15.81
CA GLY A 415 15.09 4.48 -15.94
C GLY A 415 14.76 5.70 -16.81
N ALA A 416 15.76 6.49 -17.23
CA ALA A 416 15.59 7.73 -18.01
C ALA A 416 15.22 7.53 -19.49
N THR A 417 14.48 6.46 -19.83
CA THR A 417 13.87 6.26 -21.15
C THR A 417 12.38 6.61 -21.18
N HIS A 418 11.89 7.43 -20.24
CA HIS A 418 10.77 8.30 -20.57
C HIS A 418 11.28 9.37 -21.52
N ALA A 419 10.76 9.33 -22.76
CA ALA A 419 11.03 10.29 -23.81
C ALA A 419 11.09 11.72 -23.22
N PRO A 420 12.03 12.58 -23.67
CA PRO A 420 12.03 13.97 -23.24
C PRO A 420 10.62 14.50 -23.53
N ARG A 421 9.89 14.89 -22.47
CA ARG A 421 8.69 15.71 -22.65
C ARG A 421 9.13 16.83 -23.58
N ALA A 422 8.57 16.85 -24.78
CA ALA A 422 8.78 17.93 -25.72
C ALA A 422 8.64 19.21 -24.91
N SER A 423 9.71 20.01 -24.89
CA SER A 423 9.69 21.35 -24.35
C SER A 423 8.47 22.03 -24.95
N VAL A 424 7.42 22.19 -24.15
CA VAL A 424 6.28 23.02 -24.53
C VAL A 424 6.90 24.36 -24.89
N PRO A 425 6.70 24.88 -26.12
CA PRO A 425 7.23 26.19 -26.47
C PRO A 425 6.74 27.15 -25.39
N ALA A 426 7.70 27.83 -24.75
CA ALA A 426 7.43 28.76 -23.67
C ALA A 426 6.26 29.66 -24.08
N ALA A 427 5.15 29.55 -23.34
CA ALA A 427 4.06 30.47 -23.50
C ALA A 427 4.64 31.90 -23.35
N PRO A 428 4.26 32.84 -24.23
CA PRO A 428 4.71 34.22 -24.09
C PRO A 428 4.40 34.70 -22.67
N PRO A 429 5.31 35.47 -22.06
CA PRO A 429 5.15 35.92 -20.69
C PRO A 429 3.79 36.59 -20.52
N PRO A 430 3.05 36.32 -19.43
CA PRO A 430 1.81 37.03 -19.18
C PRO A 430 2.10 38.53 -19.16
N PRO A 431 1.19 39.37 -19.70
CA PRO A 431 1.33 40.81 -19.59
C PRO A 431 1.47 41.18 -18.11
N ALA A 432 2.40 42.10 -17.82
CA ALA A 432 2.67 42.57 -16.47
C ALA A 432 1.35 42.90 -15.73
N PRO A 433 1.21 42.52 -14.44
CA PRO A 433 0.02 42.85 -13.68
C PRO A 433 -0.17 44.36 -13.68
N THR A 434 -1.32 44.79 -14.17
CA THR A 434 -1.79 46.16 -14.02
C THR A 434 -1.74 46.50 -12.52
N PRO A 435 -1.14 47.63 -12.11
CA PRO A 435 -1.07 47.97 -10.71
C PRO A 435 -2.48 48.02 -10.13
N ALA A 436 -2.72 47.26 -9.06
CA ALA A 436 -3.97 47.31 -8.34
C ALA A 436 -4.28 48.77 -7.93
N PRO A 437 -5.53 49.24 -8.07
CA PRO A 437 -5.88 50.56 -7.60
C PRO A 437 -5.58 50.64 -6.09
N ARG A 438 -4.81 51.65 -5.69
CA ARG A 438 -4.56 51.95 -4.28
C ARG A 438 -5.90 52.02 -3.56
N ALA A 439 -6.01 51.30 -2.45
CA ALA A 439 -7.18 51.36 -1.58
C ALA A 439 -7.46 52.82 -1.20
N PRO A 440 -8.69 53.31 -1.38
CA PRO A 440 -9.05 54.62 -0.84
C PRO A 440 -9.00 54.54 0.68
N THR A 441 -8.35 55.54 1.30
CA THR A 441 -8.43 55.81 2.73
C THR A 441 -9.89 55.80 3.16
N GLU A 442 -10.25 54.94 4.11
CA GLU A 442 -11.61 54.84 4.65
C GLU A 442 -12.02 56.20 5.21
N ALA A 443 -12.97 56.85 4.52
CA ALA A 443 -13.56 58.09 5.00
C ALA A 443 -14.45 57.75 6.21
N PRO A 444 -14.42 58.55 7.30
CA PRO A 444 -15.24 58.34 8.50
C PRO A 444 -16.69 58.80 8.27
N ASP A 445 -17.25 58.51 7.09
CA ASP A 445 -18.62 58.80 6.71
C ASP A 445 -19.42 57.49 6.51
N LEU A 446 -20.72 57.66 6.30
CA LEU A 446 -21.64 56.53 6.09
C LEU A 446 -21.28 55.71 4.85
N ALA A 447 -20.65 56.32 3.84
CA ALA A 447 -20.25 55.63 2.63
C ALA A 447 -19.03 54.72 2.88
N GLY A 448 -18.05 55.18 3.66
CA GLY A 448 -16.92 54.37 4.12
C GLY A 448 -17.36 53.20 5.01
N SER A 449 -18.33 53.44 5.89
CA SER A 449 -18.90 52.42 6.77
C SER A 449 -19.65 51.33 5.99
N TRP A 450 -20.37 51.70 4.92
CA TRP A 450 -21.04 50.74 4.04
C TRP A 450 -20.07 49.88 3.23
N ALA A 451 -19.01 50.48 2.68
CA ALA A 451 -17.98 49.75 1.94
C ALA A 451 -17.17 48.78 2.82
N ALA A 452 -17.01 49.09 4.10
CA ALA A 452 -16.43 48.17 5.08
C ALA A 452 -17.38 47.00 5.39
N TYR A 453 -18.68 47.28 5.53
CA TYR A 453 -19.70 46.25 5.74
C TYR A 453 -19.80 45.27 4.56
N GLU A 454 -19.80 45.76 3.32
CA GLU A 454 -19.82 44.90 2.12
C GLU A 454 -18.58 43.99 2.05
N ARG A 455 -17.40 44.50 2.42
CA ARG A 455 -16.16 43.69 2.49
C ARG A 455 -16.27 42.58 3.53
N LEU A 456 -16.84 42.86 4.70
CA LEU A 456 -17.04 41.86 5.75
C LEU A 456 -18.02 40.77 5.32
N VAL A 457 -19.12 41.16 4.65
CA VAL A 457 -20.09 40.20 4.09
C VAL A 457 -19.46 39.33 3.00
N GLN A 458 -18.64 39.91 2.11
CA GLN A 458 -17.91 39.15 1.09
C GLN A 458 -16.84 38.22 1.69
N ALA A 459 -16.27 38.57 2.84
CA ALA A 459 -15.37 37.72 3.61
C ALA A 459 -16.10 36.65 4.45
N GLY A 460 -17.42 36.50 4.30
CA GLY A 460 -18.23 35.49 5.00
C GLY A 460 -18.69 35.91 6.40
N VAL A 461 -18.42 37.15 6.82
CA VAL A 461 -18.92 37.72 8.07
C VAL A 461 -20.28 38.37 7.80
N GLY A 462 -21.33 37.56 7.80
CA GLY A 462 -22.71 38.03 7.66
C GLY A 462 -23.29 38.59 8.97
N PRO A 463 -24.38 39.37 8.92
CA PRO A 463 -25.09 39.77 10.13
C PRO A 463 -25.63 38.54 10.87
N ALA A 464 -25.52 38.55 12.20
CA ALA A 464 -26.07 37.50 13.05
C ALA A 464 -27.57 37.31 12.74
N SER A 465 -27.99 36.05 12.67
CA SER A 465 -29.39 35.71 12.48
C SER A 465 -30.23 36.22 13.66
N LEU A 466 -31.52 36.49 13.41
CA LEU A 466 -32.43 36.97 14.45
C LEU A 466 -32.55 35.95 15.61
N GLN A 467 -32.33 34.65 15.34
CA GLN A 467 -32.22 33.62 16.38
C GLN A 467 -30.96 33.77 17.24
N GLU A 468 -29.80 34.12 16.66
CA GLU A 468 -28.56 34.34 17.41
C GLU A 468 -28.64 35.59 18.30
N LEU A 469 -29.26 36.66 17.82
CA LEU A 469 -29.44 37.89 18.60
C LEU A 469 -30.40 37.71 19.77
N VAL A 470 -31.42 36.86 19.64
CA VAL A 470 -32.34 36.52 20.74
C VAL A 470 -31.66 35.60 21.75
N ALA A 471 -30.80 34.66 21.31
CA ALA A 471 -30.08 33.75 22.20
C ALA A 471 -29.06 34.47 23.12
N VAL A 472 -28.47 35.58 22.67
CA VAL A 472 -27.53 36.39 23.48
C VAL A 472 -28.25 37.15 24.60
N ARG A 473 -29.54 37.44 24.47
CA ARG A 473 -30.33 38.17 25.48
C ARG A 473 -30.64 37.33 26.73
N ASP A 474 -30.69 36.01 26.58
CA ASP A 474 -31.03 35.08 27.67
C ASP A 474 -29.78 34.47 28.35
N ALA A 475 -28.58 34.88 27.94
CA ALA A 475 -27.33 34.45 28.57
C ALA A 475 -27.03 35.27 29.84
N PRO A 476 -26.74 34.63 31.00
CA PRO A 476 -26.33 35.35 32.20
C PRO A 476 -24.97 36.05 31.96
N PRO A 477 -24.72 37.22 32.58
CA PRO A 477 -23.49 37.98 32.35
C PRO A 477 -22.29 37.14 32.79
N GLN A 478 -21.42 36.81 31.84
CA GLN A 478 -20.13 36.18 32.13
C GLN A 478 -19.20 37.23 32.73
N ASP A 479 -18.65 36.91 33.91
CA ASP A 479 -17.64 37.69 34.60
C ASP A 479 -16.39 37.93 33.72
N ALA A 480 -16.05 39.21 33.61
CA ALA A 480 -14.72 39.78 33.36
C ALA A 480 -13.82 39.09 32.31
N LEU A 481 -13.94 39.51 31.05
CA LEU A 481 -12.78 39.58 30.16
C LEU A 481 -11.82 40.68 30.67
N PRO A 482 -10.50 40.47 30.64
CA PRO A 482 -9.55 41.48 31.11
C PRO A 482 -9.63 42.72 30.21
N ILE A 483 -9.93 43.86 30.83
CA ILE A 483 -9.83 45.18 30.20
C ILE A 483 -8.35 45.41 29.87
N VAL A 484 -8.01 45.37 28.58
CA VAL A 484 -6.68 45.75 28.12
C VAL A 484 -6.63 47.27 28.05
N ASP A 485 -5.83 47.88 28.93
CA ASP A 485 -5.54 49.32 28.91
C ASP A 485 -4.76 49.65 27.63
N ILE A 486 -5.28 50.56 26.81
CA ILE A 486 -4.71 50.96 25.51
C ILE A 486 -3.29 51.56 25.67
N ARG A 487 -2.88 51.96 26.88
CA ARG A 487 -1.54 52.50 27.15
C ARG A 487 -0.41 51.48 27.00
N THR A 488 -0.66 50.16 27.09
CA THR A 488 0.39 49.15 26.89
C THR A 488 0.75 48.92 25.42
N LEU A 489 -0.05 49.39 24.46
CA LEU A 489 0.23 49.23 23.03
C LEU A 489 1.13 50.33 22.43
N LEU A 490 1.51 51.35 23.21
CA LEU A 490 2.27 52.51 22.72
C LEU A 490 3.78 52.53 23.07
N VAL A 491 4.34 51.47 23.67
CA VAL A 491 5.75 51.47 24.15
C VAL A 491 6.71 50.59 23.33
N ALA A 492 6.26 49.86 22.31
CA ALA A 492 7.16 48.97 21.54
C ALA A 492 7.71 49.57 20.23
N SER A 493 7.50 50.85 19.94
CA SER A 493 7.94 51.49 18.68
C SER A 493 8.79 52.75 18.87
N ALA A 494 9.82 52.69 19.72
CA ALA A 494 10.86 53.74 19.77
C ALA A 494 12.20 53.24 20.34
N PHE A 495 13.00 52.57 19.52
CA PHE A 495 14.48 52.46 19.57
C PHE A 495 14.84 51.84 18.20
N ASP A 496 15.57 52.43 17.26
CA ASP A 496 16.69 53.38 17.27
C ASP A 496 16.77 54.02 15.85
N PRO A 497 17.35 55.24 15.64
CA PRO A 497 18.67 55.20 14.99
C PRO A 497 19.66 56.31 15.38
N THR A 498 20.91 55.86 15.56
CA THR A 498 22.18 56.52 15.20
C THR A 498 22.57 57.83 15.89
N GLY A 499 23.51 57.68 16.84
CA GLY A 499 24.52 58.65 17.26
C GLY A 499 25.78 57.91 17.68
#